data_AF-A0A9X5CD48-F1
#
_entry.id   AF-A0A9X5CD48-F1
#
_cell.length_a   1.000
_cell.length_b   1.000
_cell.length_c   1.000
_cell.angle_alpha   90.00
_cell.angle_beta   90.00
_cell.angle_gamma   90.00
#
_symmetry.space_group_name_H-M   'P 1'
#
loop_
_entity.id
_entity.type
_entity.pdbx_description
1 polymer ?
#
loop_
_entity_poly.entity_id
_entity_poly.type
_entity_poly.pdbx_seq_one_letter_code
_entity_poly.pdbx_strand_id
1 'polypeptide(L)'
;MLGERLYARVDENSEDKTGESESVGKPDTDTEGGSESGAAQEGAAAAGEGKEGISEPGTAPDGAVNPGETPDGTPGAQTTENSGISENETGAAETAGNAEKSGKGAQKAEGALVILDAGHGGFDPGKIGINGALEKDVNLVLSQKIKKHLEDMGYRVLMTRENEDALAGSKVEDLKTRVTLINENNPAIAVSIHQNSYSQENVHGAQVFYYTHSKGGEQAAKILQEAMLEVEPENHRQAKANDTYYLLKKTKGTTVIVECGFLSNQEEANLLVTEDYQEKMAAAVAKGIQEYVTSFTL
;
A
#
# COMPACT_ATOMS: atom_id res chain seq x y z
N MET A 1 -0.47 -18.42 8.84
CA MET A 1 -0.18 -17.70 7.57
C MET A 1 -1.45 -17.67 6.73
N LEU A 2 -2.37 -16.74 6.99
CA LEU A 2 -3.57 -16.50 6.18
C LEU A 2 -3.87 -15.00 6.30
N GLY A 3 -3.67 -14.24 5.23
CA GLY A 3 -3.89 -12.78 5.23
C GLY A 3 -3.23 -12.01 4.07
N GLU A 4 -2.27 -12.57 3.34
CA GLU A 4 -1.62 -11.85 2.23
C GLU A 4 -2.24 -12.25 0.88
N ARG A 5 -2.92 -11.28 0.25
CA ARG A 5 -3.86 -11.45 -0.88
C ARG A 5 -3.26 -11.95 -2.20
N LEU A 6 -4.16 -12.54 -2.99
CA LEU A 6 -4.00 -13.14 -4.31
C LEU A 6 -3.51 -12.20 -5.43
N TYR A 7 -3.79 -10.89 -5.38
CA TYR A 7 -3.46 -10.05 -6.53
C TYR A 7 -1.95 -9.84 -6.69
N ALA A 8 -1.22 -9.82 -5.58
CA ALA A 8 0.23 -9.83 -5.66
C ALA A 8 0.81 -11.24 -5.86
N ARG A 9 0.06 -12.32 -5.67
CA ARG A 9 0.55 -13.70 -5.88
C ARG A 9 -0.11 -14.31 -7.10
N VAL A 10 0.44 -14.01 -8.26
CA VAL A 10 0.06 -14.73 -9.48
C VAL A 10 1.09 -15.82 -9.74
N ASP A 11 0.64 -17.07 -9.63
CA ASP A 11 1.42 -18.22 -10.06
C ASP A 11 1.52 -18.20 -11.58
N GLU A 12 2.75 -18.18 -12.11
CA GLU A 12 3.02 -18.07 -13.55
C GLU A 12 2.42 -19.22 -14.39
N ASN A 13 1.95 -20.28 -13.71
CA ASN A 13 1.40 -21.51 -14.28
C ASN A 13 -0.12 -21.70 -14.04
N SER A 14 -0.82 -20.77 -13.39
CA SER A 14 -2.26 -20.93 -13.20
C SER A 14 -3.00 -20.47 -14.46
N GLU A 15 -3.42 -21.42 -15.29
CA GLU A 15 -4.47 -21.19 -16.29
C GLU A 15 -5.77 -20.84 -15.55
N ASP A 16 -6.36 -19.69 -15.89
CA ASP A 16 -7.61 -19.20 -15.32
C ASP A 16 -8.75 -20.14 -15.73
N LYS A 17 -9.22 -20.98 -14.79
CA LYS A 17 -10.43 -21.78 -14.98
C LYS A 17 -11.64 -20.95 -14.57
N THR A 18 -12.05 -20.01 -15.42
CA THR A 18 -13.37 -19.39 -15.33
C THR A 18 -14.01 -19.34 -16.72
N GLY A 19 -14.84 -20.34 -17.01
CA GLY A 19 -15.50 -20.44 -18.32
C GLY A 19 -16.38 -21.67 -18.50
N GLU A 20 -17.32 -21.94 -17.60
CA GLU A 20 -18.53 -22.71 -17.95
C GLU A 20 -19.75 -21.97 -17.41
N SER A 21 -20.43 -21.28 -18.31
CA SER A 21 -21.81 -20.86 -18.11
C SER A 21 -22.68 -22.07 -18.44
N GLU A 22 -23.41 -22.57 -17.44
CA GLU A 22 -24.44 -23.58 -17.68
C GLU A 22 -25.58 -22.95 -18.48
N SER A 23 -25.65 -23.29 -19.77
CA SER A 23 -26.81 -23.02 -20.60
C SER A 23 -27.94 -23.98 -20.21
N VAL A 24 -28.88 -23.52 -19.38
CA VAL A 24 -30.13 -24.26 -19.16
C VAL A 24 -31.07 -23.98 -20.33
N GLY A 25 -31.26 -25.01 -21.15
CA GLY A 25 -32.19 -25.01 -22.27
C GLY A 25 -33.65 -24.90 -21.82
N LYS A 26 -34.41 -24.07 -22.55
CA LYS A 26 -35.87 -24.02 -22.57
C LYS A 26 -36.50 -25.40 -22.82
N PRO A 27 -37.76 -25.56 -22.41
CA PRO A 27 -38.77 -26.16 -23.27
C PRO A 27 -39.92 -25.17 -23.57
N ASP A 28 -40.33 -25.13 -24.85
CA ASP A 28 -41.54 -24.45 -25.32
C ASP A 28 -42.75 -25.42 -25.31
N THR A 29 -43.94 -24.80 -25.35
CA THR A 29 -45.27 -25.24 -25.85
C THR A 29 -46.42 -25.47 -24.85
N ASP A 30 -47.38 -24.52 -24.93
CA ASP A 30 -48.85 -24.63 -25.08
C ASP A 30 -49.65 -25.44 -24.01
N THR A 31 -50.79 -25.01 -23.46
CA THR A 31 -51.95 -24.28 -24.00
C THR A 31 -52.94 -23.92 -22.87
N GLU A 32 -53.78 -22.90 -23.10
CA GLU A 32 -55.17 -22.69 -22.62
C GLU A 32 -55.54 -22.53 -21.11
N GLY A 33 -56.14 -21.36 -20.82
CA GLY A 33 -57.52 -21.29 -20.30
C GLY A 33 -57.72 -21.00 -18.81
N GLY A 34 -58.60 -20.03 -18.51
CA GLY A 34 -59.41 -20.06 -17.28
C GLY A 34 -59.31 -18.84 -16.36
N SER A 35 -60.44 -18.17 -16.21
CA SER A 35 -60.71 -16.98 -15.42
C SER A 35 -61.07 -17.25 -13.94
N GLU A 36 -61.14 -16.15 -13.18
CA GLU A 36 -61.95 -15.89 -11.97
C GLU A 36 -61.37 -16.09 -10.55
N SER A 37 -61.24 -14.93 -9.88
CA SER A 37 -61.80 -14.55 -8.56
C SER A 37 -61.48 -15.35 -7.28
N GLY A 38 -61.17 -14.61 -6.21
CA GLY A 38 -61.31 -15.11 -4.83
C GLY A 38 -60.57 -14.26 -3.81
N ALA A 39 -61.32 -13.52 -2.99
CA ALA A 39 -60.85 -12.61 -1.94
C ALA A 39 -60.67 -13.30 -0.57
N ALA A 40 -60.06 -12.54 0.36
CA ALA A 40 -60.18 -12.59 1.83
C ALA A 40 -59.48 -13.78 2.54
N GLN A 41 -59.08 -13.74 3.82
CA GLN A 41 -58.81 -12.74 4.87
C GLN A 41 -58.42 -13.57 6.13
N GLU A 42 -57.56 -13.01 6.99
CA GLU A 42 -57.38 -13.30 8.44
C GLU A 42 -57.01 -14.71 8.98
N GLY A 43 -56.11 -14.68 9.97
CA GLY A 43 -55.88 -15.78 10.93
C GLY A 43 -54.69 -15.50 11.85
N ALA A 44 -54.99 -15.06 13.08
CA ALA A 44 -54.04 -14.66 14.12
C ALA A 44 -53.66 -15.77 15.12
N ALA A 45 -52.61 -15.48 15.91
CA ALA A 45 -52.27 -15.99 17.26
C ALA A 45 -51.70 -17.44 17.36
N ALA A 46 -50.82 -17.84 18.29
CA ALA A 46 -50.30 -17.26 19.54
C ALA A 46 -49.00 -17.96 20.00
N ALA A 47 -48.21 -17.24 20.81
CA ALA A 47 -47.49 -17.62 22.03
C ALA A 47 -46.65 -18.92 22.17
N GLY A 48 -45.41 -18.72 22.62
CA GLY A 48 -44.59 -19.70 23.34
C GLY A 48 -43.48 -19.00 24.13
N GLU A 49 -43.62 -18.99 25.46
CA GLU A 49 -42.76 -18.37 26.48
C GLU A 49 -41.39 -19.09 26.62
N GLY A 50 -40.35 -18.38 27.11
CA GLY A 50 -39.07 -19.02 27.43
C GLY A 50 -37.94 -18.12 27.98
N LYS A 51 -38.16 -17.56 29.17
CA LYS A 51 -37.21 -17.23 30.26
C LYS A 51 -35.89 -16.45 30.05
N GLU A 52 -35.78 -15.50 30.96
CA GLU A 52 -34.68 -14.65 31.42
C GLU A 52 -33.32 -15.33 31.66
N GLY A 53 -32.25 -14.55 31.42
CA GLY A 53 -30.90 -14.79 31.89
C GLY A 53 -30.07 -13.51 31.80
N ILE A 54 -29.99 -12.79 32.91
CA ILE A 54 -29.28 -11.52 33.10
C ILE A 54 -27.84 -11.85 33.51
N SER A 55 -26.83 -11.26 32.86
CA SER A 55 -25.50 -11.07 33.45
C SER A 55 -24.68 -10.03 32.68
N GLU A 56 -24.45 -8.87 33.30
CA GLU A 56 -23.37 -7.93 32.95
C GLU A 56 -22.01 -8.38 33.58
N PRO A 57 -20.91 -7.58 33.53
CA PRO A 57 -19.78 -7.86 32.65
C PRO A 57 -18.53 -8.32 33.43
N GLY A 58 -17.78 -9.23 32.83
CA GLY A 58 -16.52 -9.75 33.40
C GLY A 58 -15.33 -8.83 33.10
N THR A 59 -14.78 -8.27 34.17
CA THR A 59 -13.52 -7.53 34.31
C THR A 59 -12.32 -8.23 33.64
N ALA A 60 -11.46 -7.43 33.00
CA ALA A 60 -10.15 -7.82 32.48
C ALA A 60 -9.18 -8.24 33.60
N PRO A 61 -8.25 -9.17 33.35
CA PRO A 61 -7.03 -9.26 34.14
C PRO A 61 -5.88 -8.54 33.44
N ASP A 62 -5.41 -7.49 34.11
CA ASP A 62 -4.03 -7.04 34.09
C ASP A 62 -3.07 -8.16 34.57
N GLY A 63 -1.85 -8.12 34.07
CA GLY A 63 -0.68 -8.63 34.81
C GLY A 63 -0.04 -9.91 34.29
N ALA A 64 1.00 -9.75 33.48
CA ALA A 64 2.15 -10.63 33.52
C ALA A 64 3.44 -9.80 33.39
N VAL A 65 3.87 -9.26 34.52
CA VAL A 65 5.26 -8.86 34.78
C VAL A 65 5.99 -10.11 35.27
N ASN A 66 7.20 -10.36 34.77
CA ASN A 66 8.22 -11.13 35.51
C ASN A 66 9.62 -10.93 34.89
N PRO A 67 10.71 -11.20 35.62
CA PRO A 67 11.46 -10.11 36.25
C PRO A 67 12.98 -10.13 35.93
N GLY A 68 13.59 -8.96 36.12
CA GLY A 68 14.88 -8.75 36.79
C GLY A 68 16.12 -9.51 36.34
N GLU A 69 17.05 -8.77 35.71
CA GLU A 69 18.42 -8.65 36.22
C GLU A 69 18.82 -7.16 36.20
N THR A 70 19.44 -6.71 37.29
CA THR A 70 19.94 -5.35 37.58
C THR A 70 21.35 -5.52 38.20
N PRO A 71 22.07 -4.44 38.56
CA PRO A 71 22.63 -3.36 37.73
C PRO A 71 24.13 -3.12 38.07
N ASP A 72 24.88 -2.41 37.21
CA ASP A 72 26.02 -1.52 37.54
C ASP A 72 26.77 -1.21 36.22
N GLY A 73 27.23 -0.02 35.89
CA GLY A 73 27.29 1.24 36.58
C GLY A 73 27.79 2.32 35.59
N THR A 74 27.58 3.58 35.92
CA THR A 74 28.14 4.79 35.28
C THR A 74 28.25 5.78 36.44
N PRO A 75 29.31 6.62 36.60
CA PRO A 75 29.88 7.47 35.55
C PRO A 75 31.39 7.76 35.64
N GLY A 76 31.94 8.33 34.57
CA GLY A 76 33.30 8.87 34.59
C GLY A 76 33.55 9.85 33.44
N ALA A 77 33.26 11.13 33.67
CA ALA A 77 33.77 12.25 32.90
C ALA A 77 34.83 12.99 33.74
N GLN A 78 36.02 13.20 33.18
CA GLN A 78 37.06 14.19 33.56
C GLN A 78 38.09 14.17 32.41
N THR A 79 38.13 15.17 31.52
CA THR A 79 38.87 16.44 31.55
C THR A 79 40.40 16.35 31.60
N THR A 80 41.02 17.24 30.83
CA THR A 80 42.42 17.74 30.80
C THR A 80 43.38 16.97 29.88
N GLU A 81 44.33 17.56 29.16
CA GLU A 81 44.72 18.92 28.72
C GLU A 81 45.99 18.70 27.85
N ASN A 82 46.27 19.61 26.90
CA ASN A 82 47.60 20.02 26.41
C ASN A 82 48.56 18.99 25.77
N SER A 83 49.54 19.32 24.92
CA SER A 83 49.96 20.48 24.11
C SER A 83 51.23 20.03 23.36
N GLY A 84 51.59 20.68 22.25
CA GLY A 84 52.91 20.56 21.59
C GLY A 84 52.80 20.52 20.06
N ILE A 85 52.93 21.64 19.31
CA ILE A 85 54.19 22.31 18.88
C ILE A 85 55.00 21.36 17.96
N SER A 86 55.45 21.65 16.73
CA SER A 86 55.79 22.89 16.01
C SER A 86 55.96 22.61 14.50
N GLU A 87 55.55 23.57 13.68
CA GLU A 87 56.25 24.25 12.56
C GLU A 87 57.17 23.55 11.53
N ASN A 88 57.10 24.16 10.32
CA ASN A 88 58.10 24.34 9.27
C ASN A 88 58.38 23.19 8.29
N GLU A 89 58.59 23.40 6.98
CA GLU A 89 58.46 24.54 6.05
C GLU A 89 58.80 23.97 4.65
N THR A 90 58.44 24.70 3.60
CA THR A 90 59.07 24.72 2.25
C THR A 90 58.87 23.55 1.27
N GLY A 91 58.64 23.91 -0.01
CA GLY A 91 59.11 23.09 -1.14
C GLY A 91 58.17 22.91 -2.33
N ALA A 92 58.12 23.92 -3.20
CA ALA A 92 58.03 23.86 -4.67
C ALA A 92 57.25 22.72 -5.39
N ALA A 93 56.20 23.16 -6.10
CA ALA A 93 55.89 22.90 -7.51
C ALA A 93 56.21 21.51 -8.12
N GLU A 94 55.16 20.71 -8.32
CA GLU A 94 55.05 19.85 -9.49
C GLU A 94 53.66 19.97 -10.13
N THR A 95 53.67 20.41 -11.38
CA THR A 95 52.53 20.41 -12.30
C THR A 95 52.18 18.97 -12.69
N ALA A 96 51.09 18.45 -12.14
CA ALA A 96 50.42 17.27 -12.65
C ALA A 96 49.04 17.70 -13.17
N GLY A 97 48.87 17.63 -14.49
CA GLY A 97 47.57 17.78 -15.13
C GLY A 97 46.64 16.70 -14.60
N ASN A 98 45.72 17.11 -13.73
CA ASN A 98 44.64 16.25 -13.31
C ASN A 98 43.45 16.52 -14.22
N ALA A 99 43.13 15.50 -15.02
CA ALA A 99 41.94 15.44 -15.83
C ALA A 99 40.73 15.94 -15.03
N GLU A 100 39.95 16.81 -15.64
CA GLU A 100 38.61 17.16 -15.17
C GLU A 100 37.82 15.87 -15.00
N LYS A 101 37.83 15.37 -13.77
CA LYS A 101 36.89 14.37 -13.29
C LYS A 101 35.57 15.09 -13.28
N SER A 102 34.88 15.05 -14.43
CA SER A 102 33.50 15.48 -14.59
C SER A 102 32.70 14.86 -13.46
N GLY A 103 32.51 15.64 -12.39
CA GLY A 103 31.55 15.32 -11.36
C GLY A 103 30.23 15.17 -12.07
N LYS A 104 29.66 13.96 -12.08
CA LYS A 104 28.22 13.78 -12.24
C LYS A 104 27.58 14.35 -10.97
N GLY A 105 27.62 15.66 -10.84
CA GLY A 105 26.85 16.41 -9.86
C GLY A 105 25.42 16.54 -10.37
N ALA A 106 24.47 16.21 -9.51
CA ALA A 106 23.10 16.70 -9.48
C ALA A 106 22.44 16.93 -10.85
N GLN A 107 21.93 15.87 -11.48
CA GLN A 107 20.85 16.06 -12.44
C GLN A 107 19.51 16.04 -11.69
N LYS A 108 19.05 17.26 -11.38
CA LYS A 108 17.68 17.74 -11.15
C LYS A 108 16.62 16.69 -10.80
N ALA A 109 16.12 16.75 -9.56
CA ALA A 109 14.89 16.07 -9.15
C ALA A 109 13.64 16.53 -9.94
N GLU A 110 13.66 17.77 -10.46
CA GLU A 110 12.61 18.27 -11.37
C GLU A 110 12.61 17.49 -12.68
N GLY A 111 11.45 16.94 -13.05
CA GLY A 111 11.27 16.17 -14.27
C GLY A 111 11.62 14.68 -14.15
N ALA A 112 12.01 14.19 -12.98
CA ALA A 112 12.10 12.75 -12.73
C ALA A 112 10.73 12.09 -12.96
N LEU A 113 10.75 10.90 -13.58
CA LEU A 113 9.53 10.14 -13.85
C LEU A 113 9.16 9.30 -12.62
N VAL A 114 7.95 9.51 -12.13
CA VAL A 114 7.28 8.65 -11.14
C VAL A 114 6.16 7.89 -11.84
N ILE A 115 6.05 6.59 -11.58
CA ILE A 115 4.89 5.80 -12.00
C ILE A 115 4.01 5.49 -10.80
N LEU A 116 2.73 5.83 -10.90
CA LEU A 116 1.73 5.46 -9.92
C LEU A 116 0.90 4.30 -10.47
N ASP A 117 0.91 3.19 -9.77
CA ASP A 117 0.08 2.05 -10.11
C ASP A 117 -1.20 2.05 -9.26
N ALA A 118 -2.33 2.42 -9.85
CA ALA A 118 -3.63 2.34 -9.18
C ALA A 118 -4.09 0.88 -9.19
N GLY A 119 -3.84 0.15 -8.10
CA GLY A 119 -4.10 -1.29 -7.99
C GLY A 119 -5.53 -1.68 -8.38
N HIS A 120 -5.70 -2.88 -8.93
CA HIS A 120 -6.98 -3.42 -9.43
C HIS A 120 -7.62 -2.55 -10.53
N GLY A 121 -8.89 -2.77 -10.86
CA GLY A 121 -9.60 -2.05 -11.92
C GLY A 121 -10.59 -2.95 -12.65
N GLY A 122 -11.59 -2.34 -13.29
CA GLY A 122 -12.59 -3.01 -14.11
C GLY A 122 -13.30 -4.13 -13.36
N PHE A 123 -13.11 -5.36 -13.87
CA PHE A 123 -13.70 -6.59 -13.33
C PHE A 123 -13.10 -7.02 -11.99
N ASP A 124 -11.92 -6.50 -11.60
CA ASP A 124 -11.30 -6.80 -10.32
C ASP A 124 -11.63 -5.69 -9.32
N PRO A 125 -12.57 -5.90 -8.37
CA PRO A 125 -12.86 -4.92 -7.34
C PRO A 125 -11.74 -4.79 -6.29
N GLY A 126 -10.78 -5.72 -6.29
CA GLY A 126 -9.92 -5.94 -5.14
C GLY A 126 -10.73 -6.42 -3.94
N LYS A 127 -10.38 -5.95 -2.75
CA LYS A 127 -11.19 -6.17 -1.55
C LYS A 127 -12.39 -5.24 -1.52
N ILE A 128 -13.52 -5.83 -1.19
CA ILE A 128 -14.70 -5.12 -0.75
C ILE A 128 -14.57 -4.90 0.75
N GLY A 129 -14.55 -3.64 1.16
CA GLY A 129 -14.46 -3.26 2.57
C GLY A 129 -15.70 -3.65 3.36
N ILE A 130 -15.56 -3.67 4.69
CA ILE A 130 -16.66 -3.99 5.60
C ILE A 130 -17.83 -2.99 5.48
N ASN A 131 -17.54 -1.76 5.02
CA ASN A 131 -18.52 -0.74 4.68
C ASN A 131 -19.01 -0.76 3.21
N GLY A 132 -18.60 -1.75 2.43
CA GLY A 132 -18.96 -1.88 1.01
C GLY A 132 -18.07 -1.11 0.02
N ALA A 133 -17.09 -0.35 0.49
CA ALA A 133 -16.16 0.36 -0.38
C ALA A 133 -15.34 -0.62 -1.25
N LEU A 134 -15.16 -0.29 -2.54
CA LEU A 134 -14.33 -1.09 -3.44
C LEU A 134 -12.89 -0.58 -3.41
N GLU A 135 -11.93 -1.47 -3.17
CA GLU A 135 -10.51 -1.13 -3.15
C GLU A 135 -10.07 -0.43 -4.45
N LYS A 136 -10.51 -0.91 -5.61
CA LYS A 136 -10.15 -0.30 -6.90
C LYS A 136 -10.52 1.18 -7.01
N ASP A 137 -11.64 1.59 -6.41
CA ASP A 137 -12.15 2.96 -6.51
C ASP A 137 -11.31 3.87 -5.59
N VAL A 138 -11.07 3.42 -4.36
CA VAL A 138 -10.19 4.11 -3.40
C VAL A 138 -8.78 4.27 -3.96
N ASN A 139 -8.22 3.22 -4.57
CA ASN A 139 -6.89 3.24 -5.17
C ASN A 139 -6.79 4.24 -6.32
N LEU A 140 -7.82 4.36 -7.17
CA LEU A 140 -7.82 5.30 -8.28
C LEU A 140 -7.82 6.75 -7.77
N VAL A 141 -8.72 7.06 -6.84
CA VAL A 141 -8.86 8.41 -6.29
C VAL A 141 -7.58 8.85 -5.57
N LEU A 142 -7.02 7.99 -4.71
CA LEU A 142 -5.73 8.27 -4.05
C LEU A 142 -4.61 8.49 -5.07
N SER A 143 -4.51 7.62 -6.09
CA SER A 143 -3.47 7.74 -7.11
C SER A 143 -3.60 9.05 -7.92
N GLN A 144 -4.81 9.48 -8.24
CA GLN A 144 -5.06 10.76 -8.92
C GLN A 144 -4.68 11.96 -8.04
N LYS A 145 -4.99 11.91 -6.74
CA LYS A 145 -4.56 12.94 -5.78
C LYS A 145 -3.04 12.98 -5.63
N ILE A 146 -2.39 11.83 -5.49
CA ILE A 146 -0.92 11.73 -5.42
C ILE A 146 -0.28 12.27 -6.71
N LYS A 147 -0.84 11.92 -7.88
CA LYS A 147 -0.40 12.45 -9.19
C LYS A 147 -0.42 13.97 -9.18
N LYS A 148 -1.52 14.58 -8.74
CA LYS A 148 -1.65 16.03 -8.67
C LYS A 148 -0.56 16.67 -7.79
N HIS A 149 -0.34 16.15 -6.58
CA HIS A 149 0.70 16.65 -5.69
C HIS A 149 2.10 16.55 -6.31
N LEU A 150 2.42 15.42 -6.95
CA LEU A 150 3.71 15.21 -7.60
C LEU A 150 3.89 16.12 -8.83
N GLU A 151 2.85 16.32 -9.64
CA GLU A 151 2.89 17.25 -10.78
C GLU A 151 3.08 18.70 -10.31
N ASP A 152 2.40 19.11 -9.24
CA ASP A 152 2.56 20.42 -8.60
C ASP A 152 3.99 20.61 -8.03
N MET A 153 4.67 19.51 -7.66
CA MET A 153 6.08 19.48 -7.26
C MET A 153 7.08 19.41 -8.45
N GLY A 154 6.60 19.36 -9.70
CA GLY A 154 7.43 19.36 -10.90
C GLY A 154 7.91 17.98 -11.37
N TYR A 155 7.32 16.90 -10.87
CA TYR A 155 7.58 15.54 -11.37
C TYR A 155 6.79 15.25 -12.65
N ARG A 156 7.35 14.38 -13.49
CA ARG A 156 6.56 13.73 -14.54
C ARG A 156 5.88 12.53 -13.92
N VAL A 157 4.57 12.41 -14.09
CA VAL A 157 3.80 11.30 -13.54
C VAL A 157 3.09 10.53 -14.64
N LEU A 158 3.25 9.21 -14.64
CA LEU A 158 2.41 8.31 -15.43
C LEU A 158 1.62 7.42 -14.47
N MET A 159 0.34 7.24 -14.73
CA MET A 159 -0.47 6.25 -14.03
C MET A 159 -0.62 4.98 -14.87
N THR A 160 -0.65 3.81 -14.24
CA THR A 160 -0.91 2.55 -14.98
C THR A 160 -2.31 2.54 -15.59
N ARG A 161 -3.31 3.04 -14.87
CA ARG A 161 -4.65 3.37 -15.37
C ARG A 161 -5.09 4.75 -14.88
N GLU A 162 -5.86 5.47 -15.69
CA GLU A 162 -6.41 6.79 -15.35
C GLU A 162 -7.93 6.79 -15.12
N ASN A 163 -8.58 5.64 -15.34
CA ASN A 163 -10.01 5.45 -15.24
C ASN A 163 -10.35 4.16 -14.47
N GLU A 164 -11.64 3.82 -14.44
CA GLU A 164 -12.16 2.66 -13.71
C GLU A 164 -11.83 1.31 -14.34
N ASP A 165 -11.22 1.26 -15.52
CA ASP A 165 -11.01 0.03 -16.28
C ASP A 165 -9.81 -0.76 -15.77
N ALA A 166 -9.80 -2.06 -16.09
CA ALA A 166 -8.60 -2.88 -16.04
C ALA A 166 -7.77 -2.65 -17.31
N LEU A 167 -6.49 -3.01 -17.27
CA LEU A 167 -5.56 -2.95 -18.40
C LEU A 167 -5.59 -4.21 -19.27
N ALA A 168 -6.27 -5.26 -18.81
CA ALA A 168 -6.49 -6.50 -19.57
C ALA A 168 -7.78 -7.20 -19.14
N GLY A 169 -8.11 -8.32 -19.80
CA GLY A 169 -9.33 -9.09 -19.53
C GLY A 169 -9.22 -10.08 -18.36
N SER A 170 -8.02 -10.33 -17.84
CA SER A 170 -7.76 -11.26 -16.73
C SER A 170 -6.76 -10.68 -15.73
N LYS A 171 -6.78 -11.15 -14.47
CA LYS A 171 -5.90 -10.61 -13.42
C LYS A 171 -4.42 -10.81 -13.76
N VAL A 172 -4.10 -11.95 -14.36
CA VAL A 172 -2.74 -12.32 -14.75
C VAL A 172 -2.20 -11.39 -15.83
N GLU A 173 -2.99 -11.16 -16.88
CA GLU A 173 -2.59 -10.27 -17.96
C GLU A 173 -2.55 -8.82 -17.49
N ASP A 174 -3.47 -8.41 -16.64
CA ASP A 174 -3.53 -7.06 -16.09
C ASP A 174 -2.24 -6.71 -15.32
N LEU A 175 -1.79 -7.60 -14.43
CA LEU A 175 -0.50 -7.45 -13.75
C LEU A 175 0.70 -7.48 -14.70
N LYS A 176 0.70 -8.35 -15.71
CA LYS A 176 1.77 -8.39 -16.72
C LYS A 176 1.86 -7.09 -17.51
N THR A 177 0.71 -6.48 -17.82
CA THR A 177 0.62 -5.18 -18.48
C THR A 177 1.18 -4.07 -17.58
N ARG A 178 0.84 -4.05 -16.28
CA ARG A 178 1.41 -3.09 -15.31
C ARG A 178 2.93 -3.19 -15.24
N VAL A 179 3.45 -4.40 -15.07
CA VAL A 179 4.90 -4.66 -15.02
C VAL A 179 5.59 -4.24 -16.31
N THR A 180 4.99 -4.54 -17.47
CA THR A 180 5.53 -4.13 -18.78
C THR A 180 5.61 -2.60 -18.86
N LEU A 181 4.51 -1.90 -18.54
CA LEU A 181 4.45 -0.44 -18.56
C LEU A 181 5.53 0.18 -17.66
N ILE A 182 5.68 -0.32 -16.43
CA ILE A 182 6.70 0.21 -15.52
C ILE A 182 8.11 -0.05 -16.06
N ASN A 183 8.39 -1.27 -16.53
CA ASN A 183 9.70 -1.66 -17.02
C ASN A 183 10.13 -0.92 -18.29
N GLU A 184 9.20 -0.64 -19.20
CA GLU A 184 9.48 0.06 -20.46
C GLU A 184 9.76 1.55 -20.25
N ASN A 185 9.18 2.14 -19.20
CA ASN A 185 9.33 3.56 -18.90
C ASN A 185 10.50 3.88 -17.94
N ASN A 186 11.03 2.89 -17.23
CA ASN A 186 12.20 3.00 -16.35
C ASN A 186 12.15 4.24 -15.42
N PRO A 187 11.14 4.31 -14.52
CA PRO A 187 10.97 5.47 -13.65
C PRO A 187 12.05 5.55 -12.57
N ALA A 188 12.17 6.72 -11.92
CA ALA A 188 12.96 6.85 -10.70
C ALA A 188 12.39 5.97 -9.57
N ILE A 189 11.05 5.89 -9.50
CA ILE A 189 10.30 5.02 -8.59
C ILE A 189 8.93 4.69 -9.19
N ALA A 190 8.49 3.45 -9.00
CA ALA A 190 7.10 3.04 -9.17
C ALA A 190 6.45 2.77 -7.80
N VAL A 191 5.26 3.32 -7.58
CA VAL A 191 4.51 3.19 -6.33
C VAL A 191 3.12 2.66 -6.65
N SER A 192 2.81 1.46 -6.15
CA SER A 192 1.50 0.85 -6.31
C SER A 192 0.64 1.12 -5.09
N ILE A 193 -0.56 1.67 -5.30
CA ILE A 193 -1.48 2.11 -4.25
C ILE A 193 -2.55 1.04 -4.07
N HIS A 194 -2.69 0.58 -2.83
CA HIS A 194 -3.59 -0.50 -2.41
C HIS A 194 -4.23 -0.23 -1.05
N GLN A 195 -5.24 -1.05 -0.71
CA GLN A 195 -5.83 -1.08 0.62
C GLN A 195 -5.76 -2.47 1.23
N ASN A 196 -5.33 -2.56 2.48
CA ASN A 196 -5.05 -3.83 3.11
C ASN A 196 -6.34 -4.54 3.57
N SER A 197 -6.21 -5.80 3.96
CA SER A 197 -7.23 -6.53 4.70
C SER A 197 -6.60 -7.65 5.50
N TYR A 198 -7.22 -7.94 6.63
CA TYR A 198 -6.88 -9.07 7.47
C TYR A 198 -8.15 -9.80 7.92
N SER A 199 -7.98 -11.01 8.45
CA SER A 199 -9.12 -11.80 8.96
C SER A 199 -9.71 -11.23 10.25
N GLN A 200 -8.90 -10.55 11.06
CA GLN A 200 -9.32 -9.90 12.29
C GLN A 200 -9.54 -8.42 12.02
N GLU A 201 -10.72 -7.92 12.35
CA GLU A 201 -11.15 -6.54 12.12
C GLU A 201 -10.28 -5.52 12.88
N ASN A 202 -9.78 -5.86 14.06
CA ASN A 202 -8.97 -4.96 14.89
C ASN A 202 -7.57 -4.68 14.34
N VAL A 203 -7.20 -5.24 13.18
CA VAL A 203 -5.90 -5.00 12.54
C VAL A 203 -6.01 -3.77 11.65
N HIS A 204 -5.18 -2.75 11.93
CA HIS A 204 -5.21 -1.44 11.28
C HIS A 204 -3.81 -0.85 11.02
N GLY A 205 -3.73 0.27 10.31
CA GLY A 205 -2.57 1.12 10.04
C GLY A 205 -1.96 0.92 8.65
N ALA A 206 -1.61 2.01 7.96
CA ALA A 206 -0.92 1.96 6.67
C ALA A 206 0.43 1.21 6.73
N GLN A 207 0.80 0.55 5.62
CA GLN A 207 2.02 -0.23 5.53
C GLN A 207 2.63 -0.22 4.13
N VAL A 208 3.95 -0.04 4.04
CA VAL A 208 4.68 -0.11 2.77
C VAL A 208 5.41 -1.44 2.63
N PHE A 209 5.27 -2.07 1.48
CA PHE A 209 5.94 -3.32 1.12
C PHE A 209 6.99 -3.09 0.04
N TYR A 210 8.08 -3.84 0.13
CA TYR A 210 9.19 -3.79 -0.84
C TYR A 210 9.74 -5.18 -1.14
N TYR A 211 10.40 -5.32 -2.29
CA TYR A 211 11.02 -6.60 -2.64
C TYR A 211 12.20 -6.91 -1.71
N THR A 212 12.21 -8.07 -1.07
CA THR A 212 13.24 -8.47 -0.08
C THR A 212 14.68 -8.26 -0.55
N HIS A 213 14.94 -8.39 -1.86
CA HIS A 213 16.29 -8.24 -2.43
C HIS A 213 16.57 -6.87 -3.07
N SER A 214 15.66 -5.90 -2.92
CA SER A 214 15.81 -4.54 -3.47
C SER A 214 16.22 -3.54 -2.40
N LYS A 215 17.50 -3.12 -2.42
CA LYS A 215 18.00 -2.06 -1.52
C LYS A 215 17.29 -0.72 -1.74
N GLY A 216 17.06 -0.34 -3.01
CA GLY A 216 16.32 0.87 -3.35
C GLY A 216 14.87 0.79 -2.88
N GLY A 217 14.22 -0.37 -3.06
CA GLY A 217 12.87 -0.62 -2.57
C GLY A 217 12.78 -0.54 -1.04
N GLU A 218 13.75 -1.11 -0.32
CA GLU A 218 13.80 -1.01 1.15
C GLU A 218 13.92 0.44 1.63
N GLN A 219 14.83 1.22 1.02
CA GLN A 219 15.02 2.61 1.38
C GLN A 219 13.77 3.44 1.07
N ALA A 220 13.18 3.28 -0.12
CA ALA A 220 11.92 3.94 -0.48
C ALA A 220 10.81 3.58 0.51
N ALA A 221 10.64 2.30 0.82
CA ALA A 221 9.56 1.87 1.70
C ALA A 221 9.70 2.42 3.12
N LYS A 222 10.92 2.53 3.65
CA LYS A 222 11.16 3.16 4.96
C LYS A 222 10.82 4.64 4.96
N ILE A 223 11.25 5.39 3.94
CA ILE A 223 10.95 6.83 3.80
C ILE A 223 9.43 7.05 3.66
N LEU A 224 8.76 6.28 2.79
CA LEU A 224 7.32 6.40 2.63
C LEU A 224 6.54 5.97 3.89
N GLN A 225 7.00 4.94 4.60
CA GLN A 225 6.38 4.52 5.86
C GLN A 225 6.45 5.63 6.92
N GLU A 226 7.60 6.28 7.04
CA GLU A 226 7.80 7.41 7.96
C GLU A 226 6.91 8.60 7.57
N ALA A 227 6.85 8.95 6.29
CA ALA A 227 6.04 10.06 5.81
C ALA A 227 4.54 9.90 6.14
N MET A 228 4.01 8.67 6.09
CA MET A 228 2.61 8.39 6.42
C MET A 228 2.26 8.56 7.91
N LEU A 229 3.26 8.62 8.81
CA LEU A 229 3.03 8.90 10.23
C LEU A 229 2.49 10.32 10.47
N GLU A 230 2.62 11.24 9.51
CA GLU A 230 1.95 12.55 9.59
C GLU A 230 0.42 12.43 9.57
N VAL A 231 -0.11 11.37 8.96
CA VAL A 231 -1.55 11.10 8.87
C VAL A 231 -2.00 10.18 10.00
N GLU A 232 -1.17 9.20 10.35
CA GLU A 232 -1.45 8.21 11.39
C GLU A 232 -0.32 8.16 12.44
N PRO A 233 -0.22 9.13 13.36
CA PRO A 233 0.90 9.21 14.31
C PRO A 233 1.02 7.99 15.24
N GLU A 234 -0.09 7.32 15.51
CA GLU A 234 -0.16 6.13 16.35
C GLU A 234 0.08 4.83 15.58
N ASN A 235 0.35 4.89 14.27
CA ASN A 235 0.67 3.72 13.48
C ASN A 235 2.09 3.23 13.79
N HIS A 236 2.23 1.98 14.24
CA HIS A 236 3.53 1.40 14.62
C HIS A 236 4.07 0.42 13.59
N ARG A 237 3.40 0.29 12.44
CA ARG A 237 3.85 -0.61 11.38
C ARG A 237 5.16 -0.14 10.79
N GLN A 238 5.93 -1.13 10.37
CA GLN A 238 7.21 -0.93 9.72
C GLN A 238 7.11 -1.38 8.26
N ALA A 239 7.93 -0.77 7.42
CA ALA A 239 8.14 -1.21 6.06
C ALA A 239 8.48 -2.71 6.04
N LYS A 240 7.80 -3.47 5.18
CA LYS A 240 7.82 -4.94 5.22
C LYS A 240 8.37 -5.55 3.93
N ALA A 241 9.43 -6.34 4.07
CA ALA A 241 9.98 -7.13 2.98
C ALA A 241 8.97 -8.18 2.49
N ASN A 242 8.91 -8.38 1.17
CA ASN A 242 8.13 -9.42 0.53
C ASN A 242 8.89 -9.97 -0.69
N ASP A 243 8.87 -11.29 -0.89
CA ASP A 243 9.53 -11.97 -2.02
C ASP A 243 8.55 -12.69 -2.95
N THR A 244 7.25 -12.65 -2.63
CA THR A 244 6.18 -13.34 -3.35
C THR A 244 5.35 -12.42 -4.26
N TYR A 245 5.33 -11.12 -3.97
CA TYR A 245 4.51 -10.16 -4.71
C TYR A 245 5.05 -9.95 -6.13
N TYR A 246 4.26 -10.34 -7.13
CA TYR A 246 4.58 -10.38 -8.55
C TYR A 246 5.07 -9.02 -9.05
N LEU A 247 4.34 -7.94 -8.75
CA LEU A 247 4.74 -6.59 -9.11
C LEU A 247 6.12 -6.23 -8.56
N LEU A 248 6.37 -6.49 -7.27
CA LEU A 248 7.66 -6.23 -6.61
C LEU A 248 8.79 -7.10 -7.20
N LYS A 249 8.49 -8.36 -7.53
CA LYS A 249 9.46 -9.34 -8.03
C LYS A 249 9.84 -9.15 -9.50
N LYS A 250 8.91 -8.67 -10.32
CA LYS A 250 9.04 -8.64 -11.80
C LYS A 250 9.29 -7.25 -12.37
N THR A 251 9.11 -6.22 -11.55
CA THR A 251 9.47 -4.86 -11.91
C THR A 251 10.97 -4.62 -11.73
N LYS A 252 11.57 -3.94 -12.69
CA LYS A 252 12.96 -3.50 -12.68
C LYS A 252 13.04 -2.13 -11.99
N GLY A 253 14.11 -1.90 -11.24
CA GLY A 253 14.32 -0.63 -10.54
C GLY A 253 13.63 -0.58 -9.17
N THR A 254 13.28 0.63 -8.73
CA THR A 254 12.65 0.85 -7.42
C THR A 254 11.15 0.70 -7.53
N THR A 255 10.58 -0.26 -6.82
CA THR A 255 9.13 -0.45 -6.74
C THR A 255 8.70 -0.78 -5.32
N VAL A 256 7.62 -0.14 -4.88
CA VAL A 256 7.00 -0.37 -3.57
C VAL A 256 5.48 -0.49 -3.73
N ILE A 257 4.84 -1.19 -2.79
CA ILE A 257 3.38 -1.20 -2.64
C ILE A 257 3.03 -0.46 -1.36
N VAL A 258 2.18 0.54 -1.44
CA VAL A 258 1.66 1.30 -0.30
C VAL A 258 0.24 0.83 -0.04
N GLU A 259 0.04 0.20 1.12
CA GLU A 259 -1.28 -0.11 1.65
C GLU A 259 -1.70 1.04 2.57
N CYS A 260 -2.71 1.83 2.19
CA CYS A 260 -3.05 3.09 2.87
C CYS A 260 -3.92 2.95 4.14
N GLY A 261 -4.29 1.72 4.50
CA GLY A 261 -5.15 1.36 5.65
C GLY A 261 -5.80 0.00 5.41
N PHE A 262 -6.64 -0.51 6.33
CA PHE A 262 -7.33 -1.79 6.18
C PHE A 262 -8.84 -1.62 5.89
N LEU A 263 -9.28 -2.08 4.72
CA LEU A 263 -10.70 -2.16 4.39
C LEU A 263 -11.48 -3.20 5.22
N SER A 264 -10.77 -4.09 5.94
CA SER A 264 -11.37 -5.02 6.89
C SER A 264 -11.60 -4.43 8.28
N ASN A 265 -11.04 -3.26 8.58
CA ASN A 265 -11.26 -2.54 9.82
C ASN A 265 -12.36 -1.50 9.61
N GLN A 266 -13.40 -1.48 10.45
CA GLN A 266 -14.56 -0.61 10.23
C GLN A 266 -14.25 0.88 10.33
N GLU A 267 -13.35 1.27 11.22
CA GLU A 267 -12.94 2.67 11.40
C GLU A 267 -12.11 3.15 10.21
N GLU A 268 -11.07 2.39 9.83
CA GLU A 268 -10.25 2.73 8.66
C GLU A 268 -11.04 2.68 7.36
N ALA A 269 -11.90 1.68 7.15
CA ALA A 269 -12.73 1.61 5.95
C ALA A 269 -13.61 2.87 5.78
N ASN A 270 -14.12 3.42 6.88
CA ASN A 270 -14.88 4.67 6.86
C ASN A 270 -13.99 5.88 6.59
N LEU A 271 -12.78 5.94 7.14
CA LEU A 271 -11.82 7.00 6.87
C LEU A 271 -11.33 6.99 5.42
N LEU A 272 -11.01 5.81 4.88
CA LEU A 272 -10.45 5.59 3.54
C LEU A 272 -11.30 6.14 2.39
N VAL A 273 -12.59 6.35 2.63
CA VAL A 273 -13.53 6.92 1.65
C VAL A 273 -13.82 8.41 1.86
N THR A 274 -13.22 9.03 2.89
CA THR A 274 -13.36 10.47 3.11
C THR A 274 -12.34 11.26 2.31
N GLU A 275 -12.78 12.38 1.73
CA GLU A 275 -11.91 13.31 1.01
C GLU A 275 -10.73 13.79 1.87
N ASP A 276 -11.00 14.13 3.14
CA ASP A 276 -10.00 14.64 4.07
C ASP A 276 -8.87 13.63 4.34
N TYR A 277 -9.21 12.36 4.57
CA TYR A 277 -8.19 11.32 4.78
C TYR A 277 -7.40 11.07 3.49
N GLN A 278 -8.10 10.94 2.36
CA GLN A 278 -7.48 10.68 1.07
C GLN A 278 -6.52 11.80 0.67
N GLU A 279 -6.89 13.06 0.92
CA GLU A 279 -6.03 14.21 0.64
C GLU A 279 -4.77 14.22 1.51
N LYS A 280 -4.91 13.99 2.82
CA LYS A 280 -3.78 13.91 3.75
C LYS A 280 -2.83 12.77 3.40
N MET A 281 -3.39 11.58 3.13
CA MET A 281 -2.61 10.41 2.75
C MET A 281 -1.91 10.62 1.40
N ALA A 282 -2.58 11.21 0.42
CA ALA A 282 -1.98 11.52 -0.87
C ALA A 282 -0.81 12.50 -0.74
N ALA A 283 -0.96 13.56 0.04
CA ALA A 283 0.09 14.53 0.31
C ALA A 283 1.29 13.88 1.03
N ALA A 284 1.05 13.04 2.03
CA ALA A 284 2.10 12.33 2.77
C ALA A 284 2.88 11.36 1.86
N VAL A 285 2.19 10.57 1.04
CA VAL A 285 2.83 9.66 0.08
C VAL A 285 3.63 10.45 -0.97
N ALA A 286 3.09 11.54 -1.51
CA ALA A 286 3.82 12.40 -2.46
C ALA A 286 5.09 12.99 -1.84
N LYS A 287 5.03 13.45 -0.58
CA LYS A 287 6.19 13.92 0.17
C LYS A 287 7.25 12.83 0.35
N GLY A 288 6.85 11.63 0.75
CA GLY A 288 7.77 10.49 0.87
C GLY A 288 8.44 10.11 -0.45
N ILE A 289 7.69 10.16 -1.57
CA ILE A 289 8.25 9.97 -2.92
C ILE A 289 9.28 11.05 -3.24
N GLN A 290 8.96 12.32 -2.99
CA GLN A 290 9.89 13.43 -3.21
C GLN A 290 11.17 13.26 -2.38
N GLU A 291 11.05 12.93 -1.10
CA GLU A 291 12.20 12.71 -0.21
C GLU A 291 13.08 11.57 -0.72
N TYR A 292 12.48 10.44 -1.14
CA TYR A 292 13.24 9.34 -1.74
C TYR A 292 13.99 9.79 -3.01
N VAL A 293 13.30 10.44 -3.95
CA VAL A 293 13.90 10.83 -5.25
C VAL A 293 15.01 11.87 -5.07
N THR A 294 14.85 12.81 -4.13
CA THR A 294 15.84 13.88 -3.87
C THR A 294 17.05 13.38 -3.08
N SER A 295 16.90 12.32 -2.27
CA SER A 295 17.99 11.73 -1.47
C SER A 295 19.18 11.21 -2.28
N PHE A 296 19.05 11.04 -3.60
CA PHE A 296 20.13 10.59 -4.49
C PHE A 296 20.67 11.70 -5.41
N THR A 297 20.17 12.92 -5.26
CA THR A 297 20.56 14.06 -6.10
C THR A 297 21.54 15.01 -5.40
N LEU A 298 21.67 14.91 -4.08
CA LEU A 298 22.61 15.66 -3.23
C LEU A 298 23.93 14.89 -3.05
#